data_AF-A0A496SWB1-F1
#
_entry.id   AF-A0A496SWB1-F1
#
_cell.length_a   1.000
_cell.length_b   1.000
_cell.length_c   1.000
_cell.angle_alpha   90.00
_cell.angle_beta   90.00
_cell.angle_gamma   90.00
#
_symmetry.space_group_name_H-M   'P 1'
#
loop_
_entity.id
_entity.type
_entity.pdbx_description
1 polymer ?
#
loop_
_entity_poly.entity_id
_entity_poly.type
_entity_poly.pdbx_seq_one_letter_code
_entity_poly.pdbx_strand_id
1 'polypeptide(L)'
;ELKVLIHPADNLYWRDGERIWYLPRERLADTPTDRIEAKYLVFPHHSSTAKTQFSEIGETEALEALITKSFNFSRFKRRGVELLSKLVRKVRSFRLTYRDIGGAVEAISALFYS
;
A
#
# COMPACT_ATOMS: atom_id res chain seq x y z
N GLU A 1 -16.57 14.13 1.12
CA GLU A 1 -15.26 13.60 0.70
C GLU A 1 -14.27 13.80 1.84
N LEU A 2 -13.72 12.73 2.43
CA LEU A 2 -12.73 12.82 3.50
C LEU A 2 -11.34 12.71 2.89
N LYS A 3 -10.63 13.84 2.80
CA LYS A 3 -9.20 13.90 2.47
C LYS A 3 -8.40 13.80 3.75
N VAL A 4 -7.94 12.60 4.11
CA VAL A 4 -6.92 12.44 5.15
C VAL A 4 -5.58 12.77 4.50
N LEU A 5 -5.20 14.05 4.52
CA LEU A 5 -3.85 14.49 4.16
C LEU A 5 -2.95 14.24 5.37
N ILE A 6 -2.17 13.16 5.32
CA ILE A 6 -1.11 12.91 6.31
C ILE A 6 0.05 13.84 5.96
N HIS A 7 0.21 14.93 6.71
CA HIS A 7 1.35 15.82 6.54
C HIS A 7 2.63 15.06 6.96
N PRO A 8 3.65 15.00 6.10
CA PRO A 8 4.79 14.09 6.27
C PRO A 8 5.70 14.40 7.47
N ALA A 9 5.62 15.62 8.01
CA ALA A 9 6.52 16.09 9.07
C ALA A 9 6.09 15.65 10.48
N ASP A 10 4.80 15.41 10.73
CA ASP A 10 4.27 15.31 12.09
C ASP A 10 4.45 13.91 12.72
N ASN A 11 4.83 12.93 11.91
CA ASN A 11 4.76 11.51 12.26
C ASN A 11 6.07 10.75 12.01
N LEU A 12 7.17 11.47 11.75
CA LEU A 12 8.48 10.89 11.48
C LEU A 12 9.31 10.84 12.77
N TYR A 13 9.56 9.64 13.29
CA TYR A 13 10.34 9.41 14.50
C TYR A 13 11.65 8.70 14.18
N TRP A 14 12.67 8.97 14.98
CA TRP A 14 13.92 8.21 14.97
C TRP A 14 13.82 7.11 16.04
N ARG A 15 14.04 5.86 15.65
CA ARG A 15 14.15 4.73 16.57
C ARG A 15 15.24 3.80 16.09
N ASP A 16 16.19 3.48 16.97
CA ASP A 16 17.30 2.56 16.69
C ASP A 16 18.12 2.93 15.42
N GLY A 17 18.24 4.23 15.13
CA GLY A 17 18.95 4.74 13.95
C GLY A 17 18.12 4.76 12.66
N GLU A 18 16.85 4.34 12.70
CA GLU A 18 15.95 4.31 11.54
C GLU A 18 14.87 5.39 11.62
N ARG A 19 14.44 5.89 10.45
CA ARG A 19 13.31 6.81 10.30
C ARG A 19 12.02 6.00 10.17
N ILE A 20 11.17 6.06 11.18
CA ILE A 20 9.90 5.33 11.23
C ILE A 20 8.74 6.31 11.13
N TRP A 21 7.78 5.97 10.29
CA TRP A 21 6.49 6.66 10.22
C TRP A 21 5.54 6.03 11.23
N TYR A 22 5.15 6.80 12.23
CA TYR A 22 4.20 6.37 13.26
C TYR A 22 2.87 7.08 13.05
N LEU A 23 1.80 6.31 12.85
CA LEU A 23 0.44 6.86 12.86
C LEU A 23 -0.05 6.86 14.33
N PRO A 24 -0.24 8.03 14.97
CA PRO A 24 -0.64 8.09 16.36
C PRO A 24 -2.00 7.43 16.57
N ARG A 25 -2.14 6.68 17.66
CA ARG A 25 -3.35 5.91 17.96
C ARG A 25 -4.58 6.82 18.10
N GLU A 26 -4.38 8.06 18.51
CA GLU A 26 -5.44 9.08 18.60
C GLU A 26 -6.01 9.42 17.22
N ARG A 27 -5.18 9.40 16.17
CA ARG A 27 -5.66 9.61 14.78
C ARG A 27 -6.29 8.36 14.16
N LEU A 28 -6.12 7.19 14.78
CA LEU A 28 -6.93 6.01 14.44
C LEU A 28 -8.38 6.16 14.93
N ALA A 29 -8.63 6.98 15.96
CA ALA A 29 -9.99 7.19 16.49
C ALA A 29 -10.90 7.92 15.48
N ASP A 30 -10.32 8.77 14.63
CA ASP A 30 -11.01 9.43 13.51
C ASP A 30 -11.12 8.56 12.26
N THR A 31 -10.58 7.33 12.29
CA THR A 31 -10.70 6.41 11.17
C THR A 31 -12.15 5.93 11.09
N PRO A 32 -12.83 6.11 9.95
CA PRO A 32 -14.20 5.63 9.78
C PRO A 32 -14.29 4.16 10.21
N THR A 33 -15.18 3.86 11.17
CA THR A 33 -15.48 2.49 11.60
C THR A 33 -16.31 1.72 10.57
N ASP A 34 -16.82 2.42 9.57
CA ASP A 34 -17.51 1.84 8.45
C ASP A 34 -16.56 0.93 7.66
N ARG A 35 -17.13 -0.10 7.03
CA ARG A 35 -16.36 -0.99 6.16
C ARG A 35 -15.78 -0.19 5.00
N ILE A 36 -14.49 0.11 5.06
CA ILE A 36 -13.76 0.68 3.93
C ILE A 36 -13.50 -0.44 2.93
N GLU A 37 -14.16 -0.36 1.77
CA GLU A 37 -13.90 -1.26 0.67
C GLU A 37 -12.58 -0.88 -0.01
N ALA A 38 -11.62 -1.81 -0.03
CA ALA A 38 -10.40 -1.63 -0.79
C ALA A 38 -10.74 -1.56 -2.28
N LYS A 39 -10.24 -0.55 -2.98
CA LYS A 39 -10.41 -0.38 -4.44
C LYS A 39 -9.14 -0.70 -5.23
N TYR A 40 -7.99 -0.46 -4.60
CA TYR A 40 -6.69 -0.54 -5.24
C TYR A 40 -5.69 -1.31 -4.36
N LEU A 41 -4.84 -2.09 -5.01
CA LEU A 41 -3.62 -2.64 -4.42
C LEU A 41 -2.42 -2.07 -5.16
N VAL A 42 -1.46 -1.54 -4.42
CA VAL A 42 -0.21 -1.00 -4.98
C VAL A 42 0.95 -1.78 -4.39
N PHE A 43 1.80 -2.31 -5.27
CA PHE A 43 3.01 -3.04 -4.92
C PHE A 43 4.23 -2.15 -5.13
N PRO A 44 4.70 -1.43 -4.09
CA PRO A 44 5.83 -0.54 -4.22
C PRO A 44 7.14 -1.32 -4.38
N HIS A 45 8.02 -0.79 -5.23
CA HIS A 45 9.40 -1.19 -5.40
C HIS A 45 10.27 0.05 -5.59
N HIS A 46 11.14 0.32 -4.62
CA HIS A 46 12.07 1.44 -4.70
C HIS A 46 13.29 1.04 -5.53
N SER A 47 13.69 1.91 -6.47
CA SER A 47 14.94 1.78 -7.22
C SER A 47 15.52 3.17 -7.52
N SER A 48 16.71 3.45 -6.96
CA SER A 48 17.37 4.76 -7.08
C SER A 48 17.80 5.11 -8.51
N THR A 49 17.87 4.12 -9.40
CA THR A 49 18.27 4.29 -10.80
C THR A 49 17.10 4.20 -11.79
N ALA A 50 15.93 3.73 -11.34
CA ALA A 50 14.77 3.58 -12.21
C ALA A 50 14.03 4.92 -12.40
N LYS A 51 13.35 5.06 -13.54
CA LYS A 51 12.30 6.08 -13.67
C LYS A 51 11.06 5.61 -12.91
N THR A 52 10.27 6.55 -12.38
CA THR A 52 8.97 6.22 -11.79
C THR A 52 8.08 5.60 -12.86
N GLN A 53 7.57 4.40 -12.59
CA GLN A 53 6.69 3.64 -13.45
C GLN A 53 5.51 3.13 -12.64
N PHE A 54 4.32 3.28 -13.21
CA PHE A 54 3.08 2.86 -12.59
C PHE A 54 2.24 2.12 -13.63
N SER A 55 2.05 0.82 -13.42
CA SER A 55 1.39 -0.06 -14.39
C SER A 55 0.44 -1.02 -13.70
N GLU A 56 -0.73 -1.21 -14.31
CA GLU A 56 -1.68 -2.23 -13.87
C GLU A 56 -1.12 -3.62 -14.11
N ILE A 57 -1.41 -4.54 -13.19
CA ILE A 57 -0.94 -5.93 -13.22
C ILE A 57 -2.11 -6.89 -13.07
N GLY A 58 -1.94 -8.10 -13.59
CA GLY A 58 -2.97 -9.14 -13.55
C GLY A 58 -3.16 -9.75 -12.15
N GLU A 59 -4.28 -10.45 -11.98
CA GLU A 59 -4.64 -11.11 -10.71
C GLU A 59 -3.56 -12.08 -10.21
N THR A 60 -3.04 -12.92 -11.11
CA THR A 60 -2.02 -13.93 -10.76
C THR A 60 -0.77 -13.27 -10.19
N GLU A 61 -0.30 -12.21 -10.85
CA GLU A 61 0.89 -11.48 -10.42
C GLU A 61 0.66 -10.78 -9.08
N ALA A 62 -0.51 -10.16 -8.90
CA ALA A 62 -0.87 -9.49 -7.64
C ALA A 62 -0.96 -10.49 -6.48
N LEU A 63 -1.53 -11.68 -6.72
CA LEU A 63 -1.62 -12.75 -5.72
C LEU A 63 -0.23 -13.28 -5.36
N GLU A 64 0.64 -13.51 -6.35
CA GLU A 64 2.02 -13.94 -6.12
C GLU A 64 2.81 -12.90 -5.32
N ALA A 65 2.64 -11.61 -5.65
CA ALA A 65 3.27 -10.51 -4.92
C ALA A 65 2.79 -10.44 -3.46
N LEU A 66 1.49 -10.65 -3.20
CA LEU A 66 0.96 -10.73 -1.84
C LEU A 66 1.52 -11.93 -1.08
N ILE A 67 1.62 -13.09 -1.75
CA ILE A 67 2.17 -14.31 -1.16
C ILE A 67 3.63 -14.11 -0.74
N THR A 68 4.42 -13.59 -1.65
CA THR A 68 5.87 -13.43 -1.48
C THR A 68 6.20 -12.35 -0.45
N LYS A 69 5.41 -11.27 -0.38
CA LYS A 69 5.67 -10.15 0.54
C LYS A 69 5.00 -10.29 1.91
N SER A 70 4.16 -11.31 2.12
CA SER A 70 3.43 -11.48 3.38
C SER A 70 4.19 -12.37 4.37
N PHE A 71 4.73 -11.75 5.42
CA PHE A 71 5.44 -12.42 6.53
C PHE A 71 4.62 -13.47 7.29
N ASN A 72 3.28 -13.49 7.16
CA ASN A 72 2.39 -14.32 7.99
C ASN A 72 1.72 -15.49 7.25
N PHE A 73 2.17 -15.86 6.05
CA PHE A 73 1.53 -16.97 5.31
C PHE A 73 1.52 -18.30 6.06
N SER A 74 2.61 -18.60 6.78
CA SER A 74 2.74 -19.80 7.61
C SER A 74 1.65 -19.90 8.67
N ARG A 75 1.15 -18.76 9.17
CA ARG A 75 0.10 -18.68 10.20
C ARG A 75 -1.30 -18.93 9.66
N PHE A 76 -1.62 -18.43 8.46
CA PHE A 76 -2.99 -18.46 7.92
C PHE A 76 -3.24 -19.56 6.88
N LYS A 77 -2.18 -20.22 6.38
CA LYS A 77 -2.23 -21.38 5.47
C LYS A 77 -3.24 -21.16 4.31
N ARG A 78 -4.00 -22.20 3.94
CA ARG A 78 -4.98 -22.18 2.83
C ARG A 78 -6.01 -21.05 2.96
N ARG A 79 -6.52 -20.80 4.17
CA ARG A 79 -7.56 -19.77 4.39
C ARG A 79 -7.03 -18.36 4.15
N GLY A 80 -5.76 -18.11 4.45
CA GLY A 80 -5.08 -16.86 4.10
C GLY A 80 -5.00 -16.66 2.58
N VAL A 81 -4.61 -17.70 1.84
CA VAL A 81 -4.57 -17.67 0.37
C VAL A 81 -5.95 -17.36 -0.21
N GLU A 82 -7.00 -18.03 0.27
CA GLU A 82 -8.37 -17.83 -0.20
C GLU A 82 -8.86 -16.39 0.03
N LEU A 83 -8.52 -15.79 1.18
CA LEU A 83 -8.87 -14.40 1.48
C LEU A 83 -8.14 -13.43 0.56
N LEU A 84 -6.85 -13.64 0.33
CA LEU A 84 -6.06 -12.78 -0.55
C LEU A 84 -6.51 -12.91 -2.01
N SER A 85 -6.85 -14.12 -2.47
CA SER A 85 -7.44 -14.32 -3.79
C SER A 85 -8.77 -13.59 -3.95
N LYS A 86 -9.65 -13.63 -2.93
CA LYS A 86 -10.91 -12.87 -2.92
C LYS A 86 -10.69 -11.37 -2.95
N LEU A 87 -9.65 -10.86 -2.27
CA LEU A 87 -9.28 -9.46 -2.28
C LEU A 87 -8.81 -9.03 -3.68
N VAL A 88 -7.84 -9.76 -4.26
CA VAL A 88 -7.26 -9.44 -5.57
C VAL A 88 -8.32 -9.38 -6.67
N ARG A 89 -9.33 -10.26 -6.64
CA ARG A 89 -10.45 -10.26 -7.60
C ARG A 89 -11.37 -9.03 -7.52
N LYS A 90 -11.30 -8.26 -6.44
CA LYS A 90 -12.19 -7.12 -6.18
C LYS A 90 -11.51 -5.77 -6.37
N VAL A 91 -10.20 -5.76 -6.62
CA VAL A 91 -9.38 -4.55 -6.60
C VAL A 91 -8.53 -4.48 -7.85
N ARG A 92 -8.30 -3.26 -8.34
CA ARG A 92 -7.31 -3.05 -9.40
C ARG A 92 -5.93 -3.06 -8.78
N SER A 93 -5.02 -3.82 -9.38
CA SER A 93 -3.70 -4.06 -8.83
C SER A 93 -2.64 -3.38 -9.67
N PHE A 94 -1.68 -2.70 -9.02
CA PHE A 94 -0.67 -1.92 -9.71
C PHE A 94 0.72 -2.21 -9.16
N ARG A 95 1.69 -2.27 -10.07
CA ARG A 95 3.11 -2.21 -9.74
C ARG A 95 3.55 -0.75 -9.77
N LEU A 96 4.23 -0.32 -8.72
CA LEU A 96 4.84 1.01 -8.63
C LEU A 96 6.34 0.86 -8.44
N THR A 97 7.11 1.17 -9.48
CA THR A 97 8.55 1.37 -9.35
C THR A 97 8.79 2.87 -9.17
N TYR A 98 9.53 3.27 -8.14
CA TYR A 98 9.75 4.68 -7.85
C TYR A 98 11.19 4.96 -7.43
N ARG A 99 11.68 6.14 -7.83
CA ARG A 99 13.02 6.63 -7.49
C ARG A 99 13.05 7.41 -6.19
N ASP A 100 12.00 8.20 -5.96
CA ASP A 100 11.86 9.09 -4.83
C ASP A 100 10.40 9.13 -4.38
N ILE A 101 10.20 9.50 -3.11
CA ILE A 101 8.87 9.47 -2.47
C ILE A 101 7.91 10.46 -3.15
N GLY A 102 8.41 11.60 -3.65
CA GLY A 102 7.60 12.58 -4.36
C GLY A 102 6.93 11.97 -5.59
N GLY A 103 7.71 11.33 -6.45
CA GLY A 103 7.17 10.62 -7.62
C GLY A 103 6.22 9.48 -7.27
N ALA A 104 6.43 8.78 -6.15
CA ALA A 104 5.50 7.75 -5.68
C ALA A 104 4.14 8.33 -5.27
N VAL A 105 4.15 9.45 -4.54
CA VAL A 105 2.93 10.15 -4.10
C VAL A 105 2.16 10.70 -5.30
N GLU A 106 2.84 11.31 -6.26
CA GLU A 106 2.22 11.81 -7.50
C GLU A 106 1.53 10.68 -8.28
N ALA A 107 2.23 9.56 -8.50
CA ALA A 107 1.69 8.42 -9.23
C ALA A 107 0.45 7.80 -8.54
N ILE A 108 0.47 7.67 -7.21
CA ILE A 108 -0.67 7.14 -6.45
C ILE A 108 -1.82 8.15 -6.43
N SER A 109 -1.53 9.45 -6.28
CA SER A 109 -2.56 10.49 -6.25
C SER A 109 -3.36 10.53 -7.54
N ALA A 110 -2.71 10.28 -8.69
CA ALA A 110 -3.37 10.22 -9.99
C ALA A 110 -4.51 9.18 -10.06
N LEU A 111 -4.49 8.12 -9.24
CA LEU A 111 -5.57 7.12 -9.17
C LEU A 111 -6.90 7.69 -8.64
N PHE A 112 -6.84 8.77 -7.86
CA PHE A 112 -8.02 9.36 -7.21
C PHE A 112 -8.63 10.51 -8.00
N TYR A 113 -7.93 10.99 -9.04
CA TYR A 113 -8.36 12.10 -9.88
C TYR A 113 -8.63 11.68 -11.33
N SER A 114 -8.55 10.38 -11.64
CA SER A 114 -8.92 9.78 -12.93
C SER A 114 -10.37 9.31 -12.93
#